data_AF-A0A970TJC5-F1
#
_entry.id   AF-A0A970TJC5-F1
#
_cell.length_a   1.000
_cell.length_b   1.000
_cell.length_c   1.000
_cell.angle_alpha   90.00
_cell.angle_beta   90.00
_cell.angle_gamma   90.00
#
_symmetry.space_group_name_H-M   'P 1'
#
loop_
_entity.id
_entity.type
_entity.pdbx_description
1 polymer ?
#
loop_
_entity_poly.entity_id
_entity_poly.type
_entity_poly.pdbx_seq_one_letter_code
_entity_poly.pdbx_strand_id
1 'polypeptide(L)'
;MRKTRFLALLALLALLAGCAQAESADWFHPHDEAAGYTYVAFGRYPYEEDGSEKPILWRALREDGGGVYLLSEYLIEVSRLHSVAFGYPGWEEADLNGWLNRAFIAAAFSDAEAAALVEMPGLGRVSLPSSDDIKDKGLGFGTDESRRATGTPWADSRGLFFYRHKGHSPYWTRTPASRDFAHLTTKLEGNIGYLGVTAEDLGVRPVITLALGKVRVAGGSGSMADPYTLSPLSEATPDPTAAARATLLPALPVPGTEGLSEGIPEDGLAAANPATGWAKTGDLRREGFPALTPEGFLPEGEEAFVHIDEAGGVWRYADQALRVMIDKTRDEEMQSNILIAEIYLKEGAPGFRMVHHDPENRTVNRDAFKEKPANIAKNNQLVFSMDGDYYLYRVSMAKNRTGYPIGVIIRDGDILFDKPPREGREAYPPLDMLALFENGDMQVFRANEKTAEEMVALGARDVLAFGPYLIRDGEMNAFHERLGNTNQPRAGIGMVQPGHYFAVIVEGRIKGSLGVPTRRVGQMFMDLGCATAFNLDGGWTSAMVFMGKQLNQLDKSGVRDNARIQNEVMGIGYNENVK
;
A
#
# COMPACT_ATOMS: atom_id res chain seq x y z
N MET A 1 53.45 50.34 -47.02
CA MET A 1 53.85 50.35 -45.59
C MET A 1 52.60 50.39 -44.72
N ARG A 2 52.00 49.23 -44.42
CA ARG A 2 50.84 49.09 -43.53
C ARG A 2 51.24 48.13 -42.40
N LYS A 3 52.04 48.62 -41.46
CA LYS A 3 52.53 47.85 -40.31
C LYS A 3 52.80 48.81 -39.17
N THR A 4 51.80 49.14 -38.34
CA THR A 4 51.98 49.62 -36.94
C THR A 4 50.70 49.92 -36.13
N ARG A 5 49.49 49.47 -36.51
CA ARG A 5 48.28 49.72 -35.69
C ARG A 5 47.36 48.51 -35.44
N PHE A 6 47.90 47.29 -35.50
CA PHE A 6 47.13 46.06 -35.20
C PHE A 6 47.85 45.10 -34.25
N LEU A 7 48.80 45.59 -33.46
CA LEU A 7 49.53 44.78 -32.46
C LEU A 7 49.23 45.14 -30.99
N ALA A 8 48.34 46.10 -30.73
CA ALA A 8 47.97 46.46 -29.35
C ALA A 8 46.70 45.73 -28.85
N LEU A 9 46.01 44.94 -29.68
CA LEU A 9 44.80 44.20 -29.29
C LEU A 9 45.01 42.69 -29.16
N LEU A 10 46.23 42.19 -29.37
CA LEU A 10 46.57 40.76 -29.29
C LEU A 10 47.52 40.41 -28.14
N ALA A 11 47.97 41.41 -27.37
CA ALA A 11 48.82 41.21 -26.20
C ALA A 11 48.09 41.34 -24.85
N LEU A 12 46.76 41.55 -24.86
CA LEU A 12 45.92 41.58 -23.65
C LEU A 12 44.92 40.41 -23.57
N LEU A 13 45.07 39.41 -24.45
CA LEU A 13 44.24 38.20 -24.51
C LEU A 13 45.06 36.90 -24.32
N ALA A 14 46.31 37.02 -23.88
CA ALA A 14 47.23 35.90 -23.68
C ALA A 14 47.75 35.82 -22.23
N LEU A 15 46.94 36.21 -21.24
CA LEU A 15 47.29 36.13 -19.81
C LEU A 15 46.13 35.69 -18.89
N LEU A 16 45.12 35.02 -19.45
CA LEU A 16 44.09 34.29 -18.67
C LEU A 16 43.74 32.95 -19.34
N ALA A 17 44.73 32.26 -19.89
CA ALA A 17 44.67 30.81 -20.00
C ALA A 17 45.59 30.24 -18.92
N GLY A 18 45.23 30.49 -17.66
CA GLY A 18 45.57 29.51 -16.64
C GLY A 18 44.88 28.23 -17.10
N CYS A 19 45.64 27.34 -17.72
CA CYS A 19 45.23 25.94 -17.79
C CYS A 19 45.09 25.53 -16.33
N ALA A 20 43.86 25.60 -15.82
CA ALA A 20 43.49 24.78 -14.69
C ALA A 20 43.83 23.36 -15.15
N GLN A 21 44.96 22.83 -14.69
CA GLN A 21 45.10 21.39 -14.63
C GLN A 21 43.84 20.93 -13.92
N ALA A 22 43.03 20.11 -14.60
CA ALA A 22 41.97 19.40 -13.91
C ALA A 22 42.68 18.65 -12.78
N GLU A 23 42.39 19.02 -11.53
CA GLU A 23 42.75 18.17 -10.41
C GLU A 23 42.12 16.80 -10.73
N SER A 24 42.91 15.75 -10.71
CA SER A 24 42.44 14.38 -10.90
C SER A 24 42.69 13.63 -9.60
N ALA A 25 41.82 12.69 -9.26
CA ALA A 25 42.05 11.85 -8.09
C ALA A 25 43.14 10.82 -8.40
N ASP A 26 44.33 10.95 -7.80
CA ASP A 26 45.45 10.00 -7.99
C ASP A 26 45.09 8.53 -7.69
N TRP A 27 44.02 8.32 -6.94
CA TRP A 27 43.49 7.01 -6.54
C TRP A 27 42.41 6.46 -7.48
N PHE A 28 41.87 7.27 -8.38
CA PHE A 28 40.80 6.88 -9.29
C PHE A 28 41.35 6.49 -10.66
N HIS A 29 40.87 5.37 -11.18
CA HIS A 29 40.89 5.10 -12.61
C HIS A 29 39.49 4.70 -13.10
N PRO A 30 39.08 5.11 -14.32
CA PRO A 30 37.82 4.67 -14.91
C PRO A 30 37.76 3.14 -15.04
N HIS A 31 36.54 2.61 -15.12
CA HIS A 31 36.32 1.19 -15.34
C HIS A 31 37.08 0.68 -16.57
N ASP A 32 37.82 -0.40 -16.38
CA ASP A 32 38.54 -1.13 -17.43
C ASP A 32 38.12 -2.61 -17.43
N GLU A 33 37.94 -3.23 -18.59
CA GLU A 33 37.45 -4.61 -18.68
C GLU A 33 38.42 -5.64 -18.05
N ALA A 34 39.73 -5.34 -17.98
CA ALA A 34 40.72 -6.23 -17.39
C ALA A 34 41.02 -5.91 -15.92
N ALA A 35 41.10 -4.63 -15.56
CA ALA A 35 41.41 -4.19 -14.19
C ALA A 35 40.16 -4.06 -13.29
N GLY A 36 38.97 -3.95 -13.88
CA GLY A 36 37.71 -3.75 -13.17
C GLY A 36 37.51 -2.30 -12.72
N TYR A 37 36.94 -2.13 -11.53
CA TYR A 37 36.67 -0.82 -10.92
C TYR A 37 37.73 -0.49 -9.86
N THR A 38 37.96 0.80 -9.65
CA THR A 38 38.53 1.27 -8.37
C THR A 38 37.46 1.15 -7.28
N TYR A 39 37.78 0.49 -6.17
CA TYR A 39 36.91 0.41 -4.99
C TYR A 39 37.45 1.26 -3.85
N VAL A 40 36.53 1.95 -3.17
CA VAL A 40 36.85 2.80 -2.02
C VAL A 40 35.93 2.52 -0.84
N ALA A 41 36.46 2.65 0.37
CA ALA A 41 35.72 2.60 1.62
C ALA A 41 35.62 4.01 2.21
N PHE A 42 34.39 4.50 2.42
CA PHE A 42 34.12 5.86 2.92
C PHE A 42 32.74 5.92 3.58
N GLY A 43 32.63 6.56 4.75
CA GLY A 43 31.43 6.48 5.58
C GLY A 43 31.22 5.07 6.17
N ARG A 44 30.25 4.94 7.07
CA ARG A 44 29.87 3.67 7.72
C ARG A 44 28.36 3.57 7.82
N TYR A 45 27.79 2.39 7.64
CA TYR A 45 26.35 2.16 7.77
C TYR A 45 26.11 0.70 8.20
N PRO A 46 24.94 0.34 8.76
CA PRO A 46 24.60 -1.04 9.05
C PRO A 46 24.89 -1.98 7.88
N TYR A 47 25.54 -3.10 8.19
CA TYR A 47 25.92 -4.11 7.19
C TYR A 47 25.50 -5.51 7.60
N GLU A 48 25.73 -5.90 8.85
CA GLU A 48 25.29 -7.21 9.34
C GLU A 48 23.81 -7.19 9.74
N GLU A 49 23.22 -8.38 9.85
CA GLU A 49 21.80 -8.56 10.24
C GLU A 49 21.48 -7.94 11.62
N ASP A 50 22.43 -7.91 12.55
CA ASP A 50 22.27 -7.30 13.88
C ASP A 50 22.35 -5.77 13.89
N GLY A 51 22.54 -5.15 12.72
CA GLY A 51 22.69 -3.71 12.57
C GLY A 51 24.11 -3.18 12.81
N SER A 52 25.09 -4.05 13.05
CA SER A 52 26.47 -3.61 13.22
C SER A 52 27.03 -2.98 11.93
N GLU A 53 27.72 -1.85 12.11
CA GLU A 53 28.14 -1.00 11.00
C GLU A 53 29.52 -1.38 10.44
N LYS A 54 29.65 -1.34 9.11
CA LYS A 54 30.92 -1.45 8.38
C LYS A 54 31.13 -0.25 7.47
N PRO A 55 32.39 0.02 7.05
CA PRO A 55 32.63 1.00 6.01
C PRO A 55 31.80 0.70 4.77
N ILE A 56 31.15 1.73 4.20
CA ILE A 56 30.39 1.54 2.96
C ILE A 56 31.40 1.35 1.83
N LEU A 57 31.23 0.27 1.06
CA LEU A 57 32.04 -0.04 -0.11
C LEU A 57 31.44 0.62 -1.35
N TRP A 58 32.25 1.36 -2.09
CA TRP A 58 31.84 2.08 -3.28
C TRP A 58 32.68 1.70 -4.49
N ARG A 59 32.05 1.65 -5.67
CA ARG A 59 32.71 1.65 -6.97
C ARG A 59 32.89 3.10 -7.42
N ALA A 60 34.11 3.48 -7.80
CA ALA A 60 34.33 4.76 -8.46
C ALA A 60 34.06 4.64 -9.96
N LEU A 61 33.20 5.53 -10.48
CA LEU A 61 32.66 5.40 -11.84
C LEU A 61 33.26 6.41 -12.82
N ARG A 62 33.29 7.69 -12.45
CA ARG A 62 33.83 8.79 -13.29
C ARG A 62 34.23 9.98 -12.44
N GLU A 63 35.08 10.84 -12.99
CA GLU A 63 35.22 12.22 -12.49
C GLU A 63 34.01 13.04 -12.97
N ASP A 64 33.38 13.77 -12.04
CA ASP A 64 32.19 14.59 -12.30
C ASP A 64 32.13 15.75 -11.30
N GLY A 65 31.74 16.95 -11.77
CA GLY A 65 31.48 18.10 -10.88
C GLY A 65 32.64 18.54 -9.96
N GLY A 66 33.90 18.29 -10.32
CA GLY A 66 35.06 18.59 -9.45
C GLY A 66 35.28 17.54 -8.34
N GLY A 67 34.73 16.35 -8.52
CA GLY A 67 34.83 15.21 -7.63
C GLY A 67 34.87 13.88 -8.39
N VAL A 68 34.85 12.78 -7.65
CA VAL A 68 34.68 11.43 -8.20
C VAL A 68 33.29 10.92 -7.86
N TYR A 69 32.50 10.58 -8.88
CA TYR A 69 31.16 10.01 -8.76
C TYR A 69 31.25 8.52 -8.41
N LEU A 70 30.64 8.15 -7.29
CA LEU A 70 30.69 6.84 -6.69
C LEU A 70 29.30 6.21 -6.62
N LEU A 71 29.24 4.89 -6.80
CA LEU A 71 28.04 4.07 -6.60
C LEU A 71 28.33 3.01 -5.55
N SER A 72 27.44 2.87 -4.58
CA SER A 72 27.54 1.81 -3.57
C SER A 72 27.58 0.43 -4.23
N GLU A 73 28.46 -0.42 -3.72
CA GLU A 73 28.63 -1.78 -4.24
C GLU A 73 27.34 -2.58 -4.11
N TYR A 74 26.82 -2.59 -2.88
CA TYR A 74 25.68 -3.36 -2.44
C TYR A 74 24.43 -2.48 -2.29
N LEU A 75 23.27 -3.14 -2.21
CA LEU A 75 22.04 -2.51 -1.73
C LEU A 75 22.12 -2.43 -0.21
N ILE A 76 22.22 -1.20 0.31
CA ILE A 76 22.57 -0.98 1.72
C ILE A 76 21.34 -0.72 2.60
N GLU A 77 20.18 -0.51 2.01
CA GLU A 77 18.92 -0.28 2.71
C GLU A 77 17.74 -0.76 1.85
N VAL A 78 16.57 -0.95 2.46
CA VAL A 78 15.31 -1.28 1.80
C VAL A 78 14.29 -0.19 2.07
N SER A 79 13.65 0.33 1.03
CA SER A 79 12.68 1.41 1.20
C SER A 79 11.73 1.51 0.02
N ARG A 80 10.54 2.04 0.30
CA ARG A 80 9.74 2.74 -0.71
C ARG A 80 10.38 4.03 -1.14
N LEU A 81 10.04 4.49 -2.33
CA LEU A 81 10.50 5.76 -2.85
C LEU A 81 9.69 6.94 -2.30
N HIS A 82 8.37 6.81 -2.22
CA HIS A 82 7.47 7.78 -1.62
C HIS A 82 6.26 7.09 -0.96
N SER A 83 5.78 7.64 0.14
CA SER A 83 4.68 7.09 0.96
C SER A 83 3.31 7.18 0.31
N VAL A 84 3.13 8.13 -0.61
CA VAL A 84 1.87 8.36 -1.31
C VAL A 84 2.09 8.26 -2.82
N ALA A 85 1.37 7.38 -3.51
CA ALA A 85 1.49 7.28 -4.97
C ALA A 85 0.80 8.47 -5.67
N PHE A 86 -0.45 8.76 -5.33
CA PHE A 86 -1.24 9.80 -5.97
C PHE A 86 -0.75 11.21 -5.58
N GLY A 87 -0.44 12.03 -6.57
CA GLY A 87 0.18 13.34 -6.35
C GLY A 87 1.70 13.27 -6.09
N TYR A 88 2.35 12.13 -6.36
CA TYR A 88 3.80 11.99 -6.26
C TYR A 88 4.51 13.15 -6.99
N PRO A 89 5.27 13.98 -6.27
CA PRO A 89 5.81 15.24 -6.80
C PRO A 89 7.03 15.05 -7.72
N GLY A 90 7.51 13.82 -7.90
CA GLY A 90 8.75 13.53 -8.61
C GLY A 90 9.94 13.34 -7.66
N TRP A 91 11.09 12.98 -8.23
CA TRP A 91 12.27 12.55 -7.46
C TRP A 91 12.72 13.58 -6.42
N GLU A 92 12.75 14.86 -6.80
CA GLU A 92 13.32 15.93 -5.98
C GLU A 92 12.59 16.05 -4.63
N GLU A 93 11.28 15.80 -4.62
CA GLU A 93 10.42 15.88 -3.45
C GLU A 93 10.01 14.49 -2.89
N ALA A 94 10.63 13.41 -3.40
CA ALA A 94 10.38 12.07 -2.90
C ALA A 94 10.83 11.89 -1.45
N ASP A 95 10.10 11.07 -0.68
CA ASP A 95 10.45 10.80 0.73
C ASP A 95 11.85 10.19 0.84
N LEU A 96 12.17 9.26 -0.07
CA LEU A 96 13.48 8.62 -0.11
C LEU A 96 14.60 9.62 -0.42
N ASN A 97 14.38 10.57 -1.35
CA ASN A 97 15.37 11.61 -1.63
C ASN A 97 15.57 12.53 -0.40
N GLY A 98 14.48 12.88 0.28
CA GLY A 98 14.51 13.64 1.52
C GLY A 98 15.21 12.91 2.67
N TRP A 99 15.03 11.59 2.78
CA TRP A 99 15.71 10.75 3.75
C TRP A 99 17.21 10.62 3.45
N LEU A 100 17.58 10.38 2.18
CA LEU A 100 18.97 10.27 1.72
C LEU A 100 19.77 11.54 2.07
N ASN A 101 19.18 12.71 1.88
CA ASN A 101 19.85 13.99 2.13
C ASN A 101 19.75 14.51 3.58
N ARG A 102 19.11 13.76 4.48
CA ARG A 102 19.00 14.10 5.91
C ARG A 102 19.48 12.96 6.78
N ALA A 103 18.58 12.04 7.12
CA ALA A 103 18.83 11.00 8.11
C ALA A 103 19.95 10.06 7.67
N PHE A 104 20.02 9.71 6.38
CA PHE A 104 21.10 8.87 5.88
C PHE A 104 22.45 9.56 5.97
N ILE A 105 22.60 10.83 5.56
CA ILE A 105 23.90 11.54 5.69
C ILE A 105 24.36 11.57 7.15
N ALA A 106 23.45 11.90 8.07
CA ALA A 106 23.76 11.99 9.50
C ALA A 106 24.15 10.65 10.12
N ALA A 107 23.59 9.54 9.62
CA ALA A 107 23.95 8.20 10.06
C ALA A 107 25.23 7.69 9.38
N ALA A 108 25.40 7.98 8.09
CA ALA A 108 26.41 7.32 7.26
C ALA A 108 27.78 7.99 7.28
N PHE A 109 27.86 9.28 7.62
CA PHE A 109 29.07 10.07 7.51
C PHE A 109 29.28 10.92 8.77
N SER A 110 30.52 10.96 9.27
CA SER A 110 30.92 11.99 10.22
C SER A 110 30.83 13.38 9.61
N ASP A 111 30.79 14.43 10.42
CA ASP A 111 30.74 15.82 9.92
C ASP A 111 31.87 16.14 8.92
N ALA A 112 33.08 15.62 9.18
CA ALA A 112 34.23 15.80 8.30
C ALA A 112 34.07 15.05 6.97
N GLU A 113 33.48 13.85 6.98
CA GLU A 113 33.18 13.09 5.77
C GLU A 113 32.02 13.72 4.98
N ALA A 114 30.96 14.16 5.67
CA ALA A 114 29.81 14.84 5.06
C ALA A 114 30.21 16.17 4.41
N ALA A 115 31.24 16.85 4.93
CA ALA A 115 31.83 18.05 4.33
C ALA A 115 32.65 17.78 3.06
N ALA A 116 33.00 16.52 2.78
CA ALA A 116 33.67 16.11 1.54
C ALA A 116 32.68 15.71 0.43
N LEU A 117 31.38 15.58 0.73
CA LEU A 117 30.35 15.31 -0.27
C LEU A 117 30.04 16.57 -1.09
N VAL A 118 30.03 16.45 -2.42
CA VAL A 118 29.62 17.52 -3.33
C VAL A 118 28.09 17.59 -3.39
N GLU A 119 27.54 18.78 -3.17
CA GLU A 119 26.12 19.08 -3.41
C GLU A 119 25.88 19.19 -4.92
N MET A 120 25.13 18.25 -5.49
CA MET A 120 24.80 18.23 -6.91
C MET A 120 23.48 18.97 -7.16
N PRO A 121 23.43 19.97 -8.08
CA PRO A 121 22.21 20.72 -8.35
C PRO A 121 21.02 19.82 -8.69
N GLY A 122 19.92 19.95 -7.95
CA GLY A 122 18.69 19.18 -8.12
C GLY A 122 18.74 17.73 -7.61
N LEU A 123 19.90 17.25 -7.13
CA LEU A 123 20.08 15.85 -6.71
C LEU A 123 20.48 15.67 -5.25
N GLY A 124 20.99 16.73 -4.61
CA GLY A 124 21.48 16.66 -3.24
C GLY A 124 22.95 16.23 -3.14
N ARG A 125 23.41 15.97 -1.91
CA ARG A 125 24.72 15.35 -1.61
C ARG A 125 24.71 13.84 -1.76
N VAL A 126 23.55 13.21 -1.59
CA VAL A 126 23.36 11.77 -1.79
C VAL A 126 22.13 11.57 -2.67
N SER A 127 22.22 10.67 -3.65
CA SER A 127 21.12 10.36 -4.56
C SER A 127 21.07 8.87 -4.90
N LEU A 128 20.31 8.50 -5.94
CA LEU A 128 20.32 7.18 -6.57
C LEU A 128 20.92 7.24 -7.98
N PRO A 129 21.40 6.12 -8.56
CA PRO A 129 21.82 6.11 -9.95
C PRO A 129 20.64 6.45 -10.86
N SER A 130 20.90 7.15 -11.97
CA SER A 130 19.91 7.29 -13.03
C SER A 130 19.90 6.05 -13.93
N SER A 131 18.87 5.93 -14.76
CA SER A 131 18.82 4.92 -15.81
C SER A 131 19.98 5.04 -16.81
N ASP A 132 20.51 6.24 -17.00
CA ASP A 132 21.58 6.48 -17.96
C ASP A 132 22.92 6.05 -17.38
N ASP A 133 23.16 6.33 -16.09
CA ASP A 133 24.34 5.83 -15.37
C ASP A 133 24.43 4.30 -15.48
N ILE A 134 23.31 3.59 -15.23
CA ILE A 134 23.28 2.13 -15.29
C ILE A 134 23.10 1.58 -16.71
N LYS A 135 23.09 2.40 -17.77
CA LYS A 135 23.12 1.93 -19.17
C LYS A 135 24.45 2.26 -19.85
N ASP A 136 25.33 2.98 -19.17
CA ASP A 136 26.58 3.43 -19.74
C ASP A 136 27.63 2.31 -19.71
N LYS A 137 27.99 1.83 -20.91
CA LYS A 137 29.05 0.83 -21.08
C LYS A 137 30.40 1.34 -20.55
N GLY A 138 30.69 2.63 -20.66
CA GLY A 138 31.92 3.25 -20.15
C GLY A 138 32.02 3.21 -18.62
N LEU A 139 30.89 3.11 -17.92
CA LEU A 139 30.81 2.92 -16.47
C LEU A 139 30.74 1.42 -16.09
N GLY A 140 30.95 0.52 -17.05
CA GLY A 140 30.85 -0.93 -16.91
C GLY A 140 29.41 -1.48 -16.95
N PHE A 141 28.41 -0.64 -17.25
CA PHE A 141 27.01 -1.06 -17.35
C PHE A 141 26.56 -1.37 -18.79
N GLY A 142 27.29 -2.28 -19.46
CA GLY A 142 27.04 -2.64 -20.86
C GLY A 142 25.96 -3.72 -21.10
N THR A 143 25.53 -4.44 -20.06
CA THR A 143 24.53 -5.53 -20.19
C THR A 143 23.54 -5.49 -19.04
N ASP A 144 22.43 -6.23 -19.18
CA ASP A 144 21.47 -6.43 -18.08
C ASP A 144 22.18 -7.06 -16.87
N GLU A 145 23.05 -8.04 -17.13
CA GLU A 145 23.79 -8.76 -16.10
C GLU A 145 24.70 -7.85 -15.25
N SER A 146 25.35 -6.86 -15.89
CA SER A 146 26.23 -5.94 -15.17
C SER A 146 25.50 -4.91 -14.32
N ARG A 147 24.16 -4.78 -14.47
CA ARG A 147 23.31 -3.96 -13.59
C ARG A 147 22.82 -4.69 -12.35
N ARG A 148 23.10 -5.99 -12.19
CA ARG A 148 22.66 -6.73 -11.01
C ARG A 148 23.35 -6.20 -9.75
N ALA A 149 22.66 -6.28 -8.62
CA ALA A 149 23.18 -5.91 -7.31
C ALA A 149 22.64 -6.87 -6.25
N THR A 150 23.43 -7.10 -5.22
CA THR A 150 23.04 -7.88 -4.04
C THR A 150 22.86 -6.99 -2.82
N GLY A 151 21.97 -7.39 -1.93
CA GLY A 151 21.83 -6.78 -0.62
C GLY A 151 23.05 -7.00 0.27
N THR A 152 23.20 -6.11 1.24
CA THR A 152 23.93 -6.41 2.48
C THR A 152 23.07 -7.32 3.36
N PRO A 153 23.66 -8.10 4.30
CA PRO A 153 22.88 -8.86 5.28
C PRO A 153 21.85 -7.99 6.04
N TRP A 154 22.22 -6.75 6.36
CA TRP A 154 21.31 -5.75 6.92
C TRP A 154 20.10 -5.54 6.01
N ALA A 155 20.30 -5.16 4.74
CA ALA A 155 19.20 -4.93 3.81
C ALA A 155 18.35 -6.21 3.62
N ASP A 156 18.97 -7.38 3.55
CA ASP A 156 18.26 -8.67 3.45
C ASP A 156 17.36 -8.91 4.67
N SER A 157 17.86 -8.66 5.88
CA SER A 157 17.07 -8.76 7.13
C SER A 157 15.92 -7.76 7.19
N ARG A 158 16.01 -6.67 6.42
CA ARG A 158 15.02 -5.59 6.35
C ARG A 158 13.92 -5.86 5.32
N GLY A 159 13.90 -7.05 4.72
CA GLY A 159 12.86 -7.47 3.77
C GLY A 159 13.17 -7.11 2.32
N LEU A 160 14.45 -7.01 1.95
CA LEU A 160 14.85 -6.78 0.56
C LEU A 160 14.25 -7.86 -0.36
N PHE A 161 13.55 -7.44 -1.40
CA PHE A 161 13.04 -8.36 -2.39
C PHE A 161 14.17 -9.14 -3.05
N PHE A 162 14.05 -10.46 -3.12
CA PHE A 162 15.07 -11.34 -3.68
C PHE A 162 14.51 -12.22 -4.80
N TYR A 163 15.15 -12.19 -5.98
CA TYR A 163 14.82 -13.12 -7.07
C TYR A 163 15.36 -14.51 -6.71
N ARG A 164 14.51 -15.35 -6.08
CA ARG A 164 14.77 -16.65 -5.41
C ARG A 164 15.65 -17.68 -6.14
N HIS A 165 16.06 -17.44 -7.39
CA HIS A 165 16.90 -18.34 -8.18
C HIS A 165 18.10 -17.67 -8.88
N LYS A 166 18.35 -16.37 -8.67
CA LYS A 166 19.30 -15.58 -9.49
C LYS A 166 20.34 -14.77 -8.73
N GLY A 167 20.29 -14.74 -7.40
CA GLY A 167 21.37 -14.16 -6.59
C GLY A 167 21.50 -12.64 -6.70
N HIS A 168 20.42 -11.92 -6.96
CA HIS A 168 20.40 -10.46 -7.02
C HIS A 168 19.01 -9.91 -6.70
N SER A 169 18.94 -8.61 -6.46
CA SER A 169 17.73 -7.89 -6.02
C SER A 169 17.47 -6.65 -6.90
N PRO A 170 16.21 -6.23 -7.06
CA PRO A 170 15.86 -4.99 -7.73
C PRO A 170 16.19 -3.79 -6.85
N TYR A 171 16.52 -2.67 -7.48
CA TYR A 171 16.77 -1.41 -6.79
C TYR A 171 16.20 -0.21 -7.53
N TRP A 172 15.94 0.85 -6.77
CA TRP A 172 15.43 2.12 -7.28
C TRP A 172 16.48 2.86 -8.11
N THR A 173 16.02 3.51 -9.18
CA THR A 173 16.77 4.59 -9.84
C THR A 173 16.08 5.91 -9.54
N ARG A 174 16.82 7.02 -9.62
CA ARG A 174 16.22 8.36 -9.56
C ARG A 174 15.45 8.74 -10.82
N THR A 175 15.50 7.94 -11.89
CA THR A 175 14.85 8.25 -13.15
C THR A 175 13.35 7.95 -13.07
N PRO A 176 12.47 8.95 -13.30
CA PRO A 176 11.03 8.71 -13.37
C PRO A 176 10.67 7.74 -14.49
N ALA A 177 9.65 6.91 -14.28
CA ALA A 177 9.09 6.11 -15.35
C ALA A 177 8.20 6.98 -16.26
N SER A 178 7.89 6.50 -17.46
CA SER A 178 6.84 7.10 -18.30
C SER A 178 5.42 6.82 -17.80
N ARG A 179 5.29 6.12 -16.67
CA ARG A 179 4.03 5.84 -16.00
C ARG A 179 3.91 6.71 -14.76
N ASP A 180 2.70 7.20 -14.53
CA ASP A 180 2.39 8.00 -13.35
C ASP A 180 2.70 7.20 -12.08
N PHE A 181 3.22 7.94 -11.08
CA PHE A 181 3.49 7.42 -9.73
C PHE A 181 4.47 6.24 -9.69
N ALA A 182 5.36 6.14 -10.69
CA ALA A 182 6.33 5.07 -10.79
C ALA A 182 7.72 5.60 -11.14
N HIS A 183 8.73 4.87 -10.68
CA HIS A 183 10.13 5.11 -11.01
C HIS A 183 10.72 3.92 -11.75
N LEU A 184 11.75 4.17 -12.56
CA LEU A 184 12.50 3.08 -13.18
C LEU A 184 13.28 2.32 -12.10
N THR A 185 13.30 1.01 -12.24
CA THR A 185 13.97 0.08 -11.34
C THR A 185 14.71 -0.96 -12.15
N THR A 186 15.77 -1.54 -11.58
CA THR A 186 16.23 -2.85 -12.08
C THR A 186 15.20 -3.93 -11.75
N LYS A 187 15.21 -5.00 -12.52
CA LYS A 187 14.29 -6.14 -12.44
C LYS A 187 15.09 -7.45 -12.58
N LEU A 188 14.44 -8.53 -12.97
CA LEU A 188 15.04 -9.85 -13.14
C LEU A 188 16.23 -9.78 -14.13
N GLU A 189 17.34 -10.44 -13.79
CA GLU A 189 18.61 -10.38 -14.54
C GLU A 189 19.19 -8.96 -14.72
N GLY A 190 18.70 -7.96 -13.97
CA GLY A 190 19.11 -6.57 -14.12
C GLY A 190 18.44 -5.86 -15.29
N ASN A 191 17.38 -6.40 -15.91
CA ASN A 191 16.61 -5.67 -16.92
C ASN A 191 15.99 -4.39 -16.31
N ILE A 192 15.80 -3.33 -17.10
CA ILE A 192 15.15 -2.11 -16.59
C ILE A 192 13.64 -2.22 -16.77
N GLY A 193 12.91 -1.98 -15.70
CA GLY A 193 11.46 -1.85 -15.69
C GLY A 193 11.05 -0.65 -14.86
N TYR A 194 9.83 -0.66 -14.36
CA TYR A 194 9.34 0.34 -13.42
C TYR A 194 8.64 -0.32 -12.24
N LEU A 195 8.47 0.42 -11.16
CA LEU A 195 7.64 0.04 -10.03
C LEU A 195 6.98 1.28 -9.44
N GLY A 196 5.79 1.11 -8.86
CA GLY A 196 5.09 2.18 -8.19
C GLY A 196 5.89 2.67 -6.98
N VAL A 197 5.95 3.99 -6.76
CA VAL A 197 6.84 4.63 -5.77
C VAL A 197 6.60 4.17 -4.34
N THR A 198 5.46 3.55 -4.03
CA THR A 198 5.11 3.03 -2.70
C THR A 198 5.59 1.61 -2.42
N ALA A 199 6.24 0.92 -3.38
CA ALA A 199 6.74 -0.44 -3.16
C ALA A 199 7.88 -0.45 -2.14
N GLU A 200 7.72 -1.20 -1.05
CA GLU A 200 8.54 -1.05 0.16
C GLU A 200 9.80 -1.91 0.16
N ASP A 201 9.86 -2.94 -0.67
CA ASP A 201 10.83 -4.03 -0.65
C ASP A 201 12.00 -3.83 -1.64
N LEU A 202 12.16 -2.62 -2.18
CA LEU A 202 13.23 -2.33 -3.15
C LEU A 202 14.50 -1.85 -2.47
N GLY A 203 15.62 -2.34 -3.01
CA GLY A 203 16.93 -1.94 -2.52
C GLY A 203 17.24 -0.49 -2.85
N VAL A 204 17.93 0.15 -1.92
CA VAL A 204 18.50 1.48 -2.06
C VAL A 204 19.98 1.29 -2.39
N ARG A 205 20.39 1.83 -3.54
CA ARG A 205 21.78 1.81 -4.01
C ARG A 205 22.28 3.25 -4.15
N PRO A 206 22.77 3.89 -3.07
CA PRO A 206 23.13 5.30 -3.13
C PRO A 206 24.29 5.60 -4.07
N VAL A 207 24.31 6.83 -4.56
CA VAL A 207 25.42 7.48 -5.24
C VAL A 207 25.82 8.75 -4.51
N ILE A 208 27.12 9.05 -4.54
CA ILE A 208 27.70 10.26 -3.98
C ILE A 208 28.79 10.80 -4.92
N THR A 209 29.15 12.07 -4.78
CA THR A 209 30.35 12.63 -5.42
C THR A 209 31.30 13.11 -4.33
N LEU A 210 32.52 12.58 -4.30
CA LEU A 210 33.54 13.04 -3.35
C LEU A 210 34.39 14.14 -3.97
N ALA A 211 34.46 15.29 -3.32
CA ALA A 211 35.21 16.44 -3.79
C ALA A 211 36.71 16.14 -3.88
N LEU A 212 37.31 16.52 -5.02
CA LEU A 212 38.76 16.50 -5.17
C LEU A 212 39.41 17.42 -4.14
N GLY A 213 40.56 17.01 -3.61
CA GLY A 213 41.28 17.77 -2.59
C GLY A 213 40.60 17.88 -1.22
N LYS A 214 39.48 17.15 -0.97
CA LYS A 214 38.83 17.04 0.35
C LYS A 214 39.05 15.70 1.04
N VAL A 215 39.50 14.70 0.31
CA VAL A 215 39.81 13.36 0.81
C VAL A 215 41.22 12.96 0.41
N ARG A 216 41.85 12.09 1.22
CA ARG A 216 43.12 11.43 0.90
C ARG A 216 43.00 9.93 1.10
N VAL A 217 43.82 9.18 0.38
CA VAL A 217 43.99 7.74 0.63
C VAL A 217 44.76 7.56 1.94
N ALA A 218 44.16 6.81 2.87
CA ALA A 218 44.76 6.40 4.12
C ALA A 218 45.36 4.99 4.06
N GLY A 219 44.93 4.16 3.11
CA GLY A 219 45.44 2.81 2.89
C GLY A 219 44.65 2.05 1.82
N GLY A 220 45.03 0.79 1.59
CA GLY A 220 44.43 -0.09 0.58
C GLY A 220 45.06 0.03 -0.81
N SER A 221 44.72 -0.91 -1.68
CA SER A 221 45.20 -1.01 -3.07
C SER A 221 44.17 -0.57 -4.11
N GLY A 222 42.92 -0.32 -3.68
CA GLY A 222 41.82 0.06 -4.57
C GLY A 222 41.14 -1.14 -5.24
N SER A 223 41.53 -2.37 -4.87
CA SER A 223 40.86 -3.59 -5.33
C SER A 223 39.61 -3.88 -4.49
N MET A 224 38.70 -4.74 -4.96
CA MET A 224 37.49 -5.08 -4.20
C MET A 224 37.81 -5.75 -2.85
N ALA A 225 38.87 -6.56 -2.80
CA ALA A 225 39.30 -7.27 -1.58
C ALA A 225 40.07 -6.35 -0.61
N ASP A 226 40.62 -5.24 -1.12
CA ASP A 226 41.43 -4.28 -0.37
C ASP A 226 41.18 -2.86 -0.91
N PRO A 227 39.98 -2.30 -0.67
CA PRO A 227 39.56 -1.02 -1.22
C PRO A 227 40.38 0.13 -0.63
N TYR A 228 40.53 1.22 -1.38
CA TYR A 228 41.16 2.40 -0.82
C TYR A 228 40.32 2.93 0.34
N THR A 229 40.91 3.02 1.53
CA THR A 229 40.28 3.70 2.66
C THR A 229 40.50 5.19 2.49
N LEU A 230 39.43 5.96 2.31
CA LEU A 230 39.51 7.40 2.16
C LEU A 230 39.26 8.08 3.51
N SER A 231 40.00 9.16 3.79
CA SER A 231 39.80 9.97 4.98
C SER A 231 39.69 11.45 4.63
N PRO A 232 38.78 12.21 5.27
CA PRO A 232 38.66 13.64 5.02
C PRO A 232 39.91 14.40 5.45
N LEU A 233 40.22 15.49 4.75
CA LEU A 233 41.38 16.34 5.00
C LEU A 233 41.15 17.41 6.08
N SER A 234 39.91 17.63 6.51
CA SER A 234 39.56 18.55 7.60
C SER A 234 39.75 17.88 8.96
N GLU A 235 40.46 18.53 9.90
CA GLU A 235 40.53 18.09 11.29
C GLU A 235 39.17 18.30 11.99
N ALA A 236 38.71 17.28 12.71
CA ALA A 236 37.47 17.31 13.48
C ALA A 236 37.70 18.09 14.80
N THR A 237 36.95 19.18 15.01
CA THR A 237 36.61 19.58 16.39
C THR A 237 35.55 18.59 16.88
N PRO A 238 35.80 17.79 17.94
CA PRO A 238 34.80 16.84 18.42
C PRO A 238 33.66 17.62 19.10
N ASP A 239 32.43 17.46 18.60
CA ASP A 239 31.24 17.86 19.34
C ASP A 239 30.93 16.79 20.41
N PRO A 240 30.93 17.10 21.72
CA PRO A 240 30.71 16.11 22.78
C PRO A 240 29.32 15.47 22.77
N THR A 241 28.40 15.93 21.91
CA THR A 241 27.01 15.50 21.87
C THR A 241 26.71 14.32 20.94
N ALA A 242 27.70 13.78 20.21
CA ALA A 242 27.50 12.65 19.30
C ALA A 242 27.01 11.36 20.00
N ALA A 243 27.33 11.18 21.29
CA ALA A 243 26.88 10.01 22.06
C ALA A 243 25.42 10.11 22.59
N ALA A 244 24.77 11.28 22.48
CA ALA A 244 23.45 11.52 23.07
C ALA A 244 22.32 11.75 22.05
N ARG A 245 22.60 11.62 20.74
CA ARG A 245 21.59 11.75 19.67
C ARG A 245 21.21 10.44 18.98
N ALA A 246 21.76 9.31 19.41
CA ALA A 246 21.42 7.99 18.89
C ALA A 246 20.03 7.47 19.33
N THR A 247 19.31 8.20 20.17
CA THR A 247 17.93 7.89 20.57
C THR A 247 17.04 9.09 20.34
N LEU A 248 16.57 9.26 19.10
CA LEU A 248 15.29 9.88 18.74
C LEU A 248 15.20 9.96 17.21
N LEU A 249 14.48 9.00 16.62
CA LEU A 249 13.59 9.09 15.45
C LEU A 249 13.33 7.65 14.97
N PRO A 250 12.07 7.22 14.76
CA PRO A 250 11.79 5.85 14.38
C PRO A 250 12.25 5.59 12.94
N ALA A 251 13.02 4.51 12.75
CA ALA A 251 13.24 3.92 11.44
C ALA A 251 11.90 3.52 10.80
N LEU A 252 11.83 3.54 9.47
CA LEU A 252 10.68 2.98 8.75
C LEU A 252 10.44 1.53 9.22
N PRO A 253 9.20 1.13 9.54
CA PRO A 253 8.93 -0.18 10.12
C PRO A 253 9.22 -1.29 9.10
N VAL A 254 9.90 -2.34 9.54
CA VAL A 254 10.04 -3.62 8.82
C VAL A 254 9.30 -4.70 9.60
N PRO A 255 8.47 -5.53 8.96
CA PRO A 255 7.91 -6.71 9.58
C PRO A 255 8.82 -7.94 9.42
N GLY A 256 9.25 -8.50 10.56
CA GLY A 256 9.30 -9.95 10.77
C GLY A 256 10.66 -10.64 10.70
N THR A 257 11.31 -10.81 11.85
CA THR A 257 12.13 -11.99 12.19
C THR A 257 12.26 -12.09 13.72
N GLU A 258 11.37 -12.82 14.38
CA GLU A 258 11.75 -13.62 15.56
C GLU A 258 10.86 -14.86 15.64
N GLY A 259 11.52 -16.02 15.63
CA GLY A 259 10.91 -17.33 15.73
C GLY A 259 10.87 -17.86 17.15
N LEU A 260 9.80 -18.59 17.44
CA LEU A 260 9.72 -19.83 18.22
C LEU A 260 10.84 -20.11 19.24
N SER A 261 10.54 -19.93 20.53
CA SER A 261 10.40 -21.01 21.54
C SER A 261 10.77 -20.50 22.94
N GLU A 262 9.84 -20.60 23.89
CA GLU A 262 9.99 -21.30 25.18
C GLU A 262 8.82 -20.96 26.12
N GLY A 263 8.18 -22.02 26.65
CA GLY A 263 7.53 -22.06 27.96
C GLY A 263 6.30 -21.18 28.21
N ILE A 264 5.10 -21.74 28.06
CA ILE A 264 3.85 -21.22 28.64
C ILE A 264 3.76 -21.65 30.11
N PRO A 265 3.57 -20.73 31.07
CA PRO A 265 2.75 -21.01 32.24
C PRO A 265 1.30 -20.63 31.93
N GLU A 266 0.40 -21.60 32.05
CA GLU A 266 -1.04 -21.37 32.13
C GLU A 266 -1.31 -20.40 33.29
N ASP A 267 -1.82 -19.21 33.00
CA ASP A 267 -2.83 -18.53 33.82
C ASP A 267 -3.33 -17.26 33.10
N GLY A 268 -4.63 -17.23 32.82
CA GLY A 268 -5.37 -16.01 32.53
C GLY A 268 -5.37 -15.53 31.08
N LEU A 269 -6.21 -16.15 30.24
CA LEU A 269 -6.86 -15.47 29.11
C LEU A 269 -7.65 -14.26 29.65
N ALA A 270 -6.98 -13.12 29.79
CA ALA A 270 -7.64 -11.82 29.81
C ALA A 270 -7.68 -11.33 28.36
N ALA A 271 -8.88 -11.31 27.79
CA ALA A 271 -9.17 -10.75 26.48
C ALA A 271 -8.48 -9.39 26.32
N ALA A 272 -7.71 -9.24 25.24
CA ALA A 272 -7.39 -7.92 24.74
C ALA A 272 -8.73 -7.25 24.40
N ASN A 273 -9.07 -6.21 25.16
CA ASN A 273 -10.35 -5.52 25.10
C ASN A 273 -10.52 -4.90 23.70
N PRO A 274 -11.58 -5.22 22.93
CA PRO A 274 -11.89 -4.53 21.68
C PRO A 274 -12.25 -3.06 21.98
N ALA A 275 -12.10 -2.18 20.99
CA ALA A 275 -12.31 -0.74 21.08
C ALA A 275 -13.40 -0.33 22.11
N THR A 276 -13.01 0.37 23.17
CA THR A 276 -13.97 0.85 24.17
C THR A 276 -14.76 2.04 23.60
N GLY A 277 -15.94 1.77 23.02
CA GLY A 277 -16.99 2.76 22.75
C GLY A 277 -17.69 2.63 21.39
N TRP A 278 -19.02 2.69 21.39
CA TRP A 278 -19.83 2.91 20.18
C TRP A 278 -19.54 4.26 19.51
N ALA A 279 -19.86 4.36 18.22
CA ALA A 279 -19.65 5.56 17.41
C ALA A 279 -20.18 6.83 18.10
N LYS A 280 -19.31 7.85 18.22
CA LYS A 280 -19.71 9.19 18.66
C LYS A 280 -20.35 9.94 17.50
N THR A 281 -21.64 9.71 17.32
CA THR A 281 -22.41 10.18 16.15
C THR A 281 -22.69 11.70 16.10
N GLY A 282 -22.32 12.43 17.15
CA GLY A 282 -22.70 13.83 17.36
C GLY A 282 -21.90 14.89 16.59
N ASP A 283 -20.63 14.65 16.28
CA ASP A 283 -19.76 15.60 15.55
C ASP A 283 -19.83 15.40 14.02
N LEU A 284 -20.76 14.58 13.55
CA LEU A 284 -20.75 14.01 12.19
C LEU A 284 -21.72 14.71 11.26
N ARG A 285 -21.52 14.54 9.95
CA ARG A 285 -22.25 15.19 8.85
C ARG A 285 -23.77 15.22 9.09
N ARG A 286 -24.35 16.43 9.13
CA ARG A 286 -25.80 16.67 9.36
C ARG A 286 -26.52 17.27 8.15
N GLU A 287 -25.80 17.57 7.08
CA GLU A 287 -26.34 18.21 5.89
C GLU A 287 -27.41 17.34 5.21
N GLY A 288 -28.52 17.96 4.81
CA GLY A 288 -29.62 17.27 4.13
C GLY A 288 -30.59 16.53 5.05
N PHE A 289 -30.52 16.76 6.36
CA PHE A 289 -31.46 16.21 7.35
C PHE A 289 -32.31 17.30 8.03
N PRO A 290 -33.49 16.94 8.56
CA PRO A 290 -34.21 17.78 9.52
C PRO A 290 -33.42 17.91 10.83
N ALA A 291 -33.98 18.61 11.82
CA ALA A 291 -33.35 18.75 13.13
C ALA A 291 -33.06 17.36 13.75
N LEU A 292 -31.80 17.12 14.09
CA LEU A 292 -31.32 15.89 14.71
C LEU A 292 -31.01 16.12 16.19
N THR A 293 -31.05 15.05 16.99
CA THR A 293 -30.57 15.07 18.38
C THR A 293 -29.06 15.36 18.43
N PRO A 294 -28.49 15.65 19.61
CA PRO A 294 -27.04 15.74 19.78
C PRO A 294 -26.30 14.50 19.27
N GLU A 295 -26.90 13.32 19.38
CA GLU A 295 -26.40 12.04 18.88
C GLU A 295 -26.64 11.85 17.37
N GLY A 296 -27.25 12.80 16.65
CA GLY A 296 -27.36 12.73 15.19
C GLY A 296 -28.47 11.82 14.66
N PHE A 297 -29.50 11.52 15.45
CA PHE A 297 -30.70 10.77 15.04
C PHE A 297 -31.95 11.66 15.06
N LEU A 298 -33.09 11.15 14.57
CA LEU A 298 -34.35 11.89 14.74
C LEU A 298 -34.80 11.90 16.21
N PRO A 299 -35.43 12.99 16.68
CA PRO A 299 -36.11 13.02 17.96
C PRO A 299 -37.13 11.87 18.11
N GLU A 300 -37.38 11.47 19.35
CA GLU A 300 -38.39 10.44 19.65
C GLU A 300 -39.78 10.89 19.22
N GLY A 301 -40.53 9.98 18.58
CA GLY A 301 -41.89 10.23 18.09
C GLY A 301 -41.98 10.87 16.70
N GLU A 302 -40.87 11.31 16.10
CA GLU A 302 -40.83 11.79 14.72
C GLU A 302 -40.95 10.63 13.71
N GLU A 303 -41.65 10.85 12.60
CA GLU A 303 -41.67 9.87 11.52
C GLU A 303 -40.29 9.77 10.84
N ALA A 304 -39.96 8.58 10.33
CA ALA A 304 -38.70 8.36 9.64
C ALA A 304 -38.55 9.30 8.43
N PHE A 305 -37.42 10.00 8.36
CA PHE A 305 -37.08 10.89 7.27
C PHE A 305 -36.50 10.10 6.11
N VAL A 306 -37.04 10.32 4.91
CA VAL A 306 -36.54 9.73 3.66
C VAL A 306 -36.40 10.83 2.62
N HIS A 307 -35.21 10.99 2.07
CA HIS A 307 -34.95 11.89 0.94
C HIS A 307 -34.24 11.14 -0.18
N ILE A 308 -34.77 11.30 -1.40
CA ILE A 308 -34.31 10.61 -2.60
C ILE A 308 -34.20 11.66 -3.71
N ASP A 309 -32.96 11.93 -4.13
CA ASP A 309 -32.63 12.70 -5.33
C ASP A 309 -31.81 11.80 -6.27
N GLU A 310 -32.51 10.98 -7.07
CA GLU A 310 -31.90 10.07 -8.03
C GLU A 310 -31.08 10.82 -9.11
N ALA A 311 -31.45 12.05 -9.44
CA ALA A 311 -30.77 12.85 -10.46
C ALA A 311 -29.45 13.45 -9.94
N GLY A 312 -29.45 13.91 -8.69
CA GLY A 312 -28.26 14.36 -7.98
C GLY A 312 -27.39 13.22 -7.43
N GLY A 313 -27.91 12.00 -7.41
CA GLY A 313 -27.20 10.84 -6.86
C GLY A 313 -27.11 10.86 -5.34
N VAL A 314 -28.17 11.32 -4.66
CA VAL A 314 -28.20 11.57 -3.22
C VAL A 314 -29.39 10.85 -2.60
N TRP A 315 -29.14 10.01 -1.60
CA TRP A 315 -30.19 9.35 -0.80
C TRP A 315 -29.90 9.51 0.69
N ARG A 316 -30.93 9.79 1.48
CA ARG A 316 -30.83 9.99 2.92
C ARG A 316 -31.97 9.26 3.64
N TYR A 317 -31.64 8.64 4.75
CA TYR A 317 -32.59 8.07 5.71
C TYR A 317 -32.18 8.47 7.12
N ALA A 318 -33.15 8.83 7.97
CA ALA A 318 -32.93 8.90 9.40
C ALA A 318 -34.19 8.48 10.16
N ASP A 319 -34.02 7.70 11.22
CA ASP A 319 -35.02 7.50 12.28
C ASP A 319 -34.35 7.68 13.65
N GLN A 320 -34.98 7.19 14.72
CA GLN A 320 -34.47 7.30 16.09
C GLN A 320 -33.22 6.42 16.37
N ALA A 321 -32.87 5.50 15.47
CA ALA A 321 -31.86 4.47 15.69
C ALA A 321 -30.88 4.29 14.52
N LEU A 322 -31.23 4.71 13.30
CA LEU A 322 -30.45 4.52 12.09
C LEU A 322 -30.39 5.82 11.28
N ARG A 323 -29.21 6.14 10.76
CA ARG A 323 -29.01 7.19 9.76
C ARG A 323 -28.16 6.65 8.61
N VAL A 324 -28.63 6.82 7.38
CA VAL A 324 -27.96 6.37 6.15
C VAL A 324 -27.82 7.55 5.20
N MET A 325 -26.63 7.75 4.66
CA MET A 325 -26.36 8.75 3.60
C MET A 325 -25.66 8.06 2.45
N ILE A 326 -26.27 8.09 1.27
CA ILE A 326 -25.70 7.51 0.07
C ILE A 326 -25.42 8.63 -0.92
N ASP A 327 -24.18 8.69 -1.39
CA ASP A 327 -23.76 9.60 -2.44
C ASP A 327 -23.20 8.80 -3.61
N LYS A 328 -23.68 9.12 -4.82
CA LYS A 328 -23.08 8.65 -6.07
C LYS A 328 -22.04 9.67 -6.53
N THR A 329 -20.80 9.24 -6.55
CA THR A 329 -19.64 10.05 -6.93
C THR A 329 -18.91 9.40 -8.10
N ARG A 330 -17.81 10.03 -8.52
CA ARG A 330 -16.94 9.54 -9.57
C ARG A 330 -15.50 9.64 -9.12
N ASP A 331 -14.80 8.52 -9.21
CA ASP A 331 -13.34 8.49 -9.14
C ASP A 331 -12.83 8.79 -10.54
N GLU A 332 -12.39 10.04 -10.72
CA GLU A 332 -11.91 10.53 -12.02
C GLU A 332 -10.58 9.88 -12.42
N GLU A 333 -9.75 9.50 -11.44
CA GLU A 333 -8.49 8.79 -11.66
C GLU A 333 -8.77 7.41 -12.27
N MET A 334 -9.72 6.67 -11.68
CA MET A 334 -10.08 5.33 -12.13
C MET A 334 -11.21 5.32 -13.18
N GLN A 335 -11.69 6.49 -13.59
CA GLN A 335 -12.83 6.68 -14.50
C GLN A 335 -14.01 5.78 -14.15
N SER A 336 -14.37 5.77 -12.87
CA SER A 336 -15.37 4.85 -12.33
C SER A 336 -16.39 5.57 -11.45
N ASN A 337 -17.66 5.26 -11.65
CA ASN A 337 -18.72 5.71 -10.78
C ASN A 337 -18.74 4.86 -9.51
N ILE A 338 -18.97 5.52 -8.38
CA ILE A 338 -18.95 4.91 -7.06
C ILE A 338 -20.23 5.31 -6.33
N LEU A 339 -20.84 4.37 -5.62
CA LEU A 339 -21.84 4.66 -4.61
C LEU A 339 -21.21 4.39 -3.25
N ILE A 340 -21.25 5.39 -2.37
CA ILE A 340 -20.76 5.28 -1.00
C ILE A 340 -21.93 5.52 -0.07
N ALA A 341 -22.25 4.53 0.76
CA ALA A 341 -23.21 4.64 1.83
C ALA A 341 -22.47 4.78 3.16
N GLU A 342 -22.65 5.90 3.85
CA GLU A 342 -22.21 6.12 5.21
C GLU A 342 -23.37 5.87 6.18
N ILE A 343 -23.15 5.03 7.18
CA ILE A 343 -24.21 4.45 8.00
C ILE A 343 -23.86 4.61 9.47
N TYR A 344 -24.78 5.20 10.21
CA TYR A 344 -24.72 5.36 11.65
C TYR A 344 -25.85 4.62 12.32
N LEU A 345 -25.51 3.88 13.36
CA LEU A 345 -26.44 3.11 14.18
C LEU A 345 -26.36 3.65 15.62
N LYS A 346 -27.49 3.65 16.33
CA LYS A 346 -27.55 4.00 17.75
C LYS A 346 -27.28 2.78 18.63
N GLU A 347 -26.56 2.98 19.73
CA GLU A 347 -26.18 1.90 20.65
C GLU A 347 -27.38 1.05 21.08
N GLY A 348 -27.23 -0.27 20.94
CA GLY A 348 -28.28 -1.25 21.24
C GLY A 348 -29.26 -1.51 20.09
N ALA A 349 -29.20 -0.77 18.98
CA ALA A 349 -30.00 -1.07 17.80
C ALA A 349 -29.42 -2.26 17.01
N PRO A 350 -30.25 -3.04 16.29
CA PRO A 350 -29.78 -4.19 15.53
C PRO A 350 -28.84 -3.79 14.38
N GLY A 351 -27.63 -4.35 14.38
CA GLY A 351 -26.62 -4.11 13.37
C GLY A 351 -26.88 -4.81 12.03
N PHE A 352 -25.84 -4.86 11.19
CA PHE A 352 -25.87 -5.62 9.95
C PHE A 352 -26.08 -7.10 10.22
N ARG A 353 -26.90 -7.73 9.37
CA ARG A 353 -27.15 -9.17 9.37
C ARG A 353 -27.37 -9.70 7.96
N MET A 354 -27.19 -11.00 7.79
CA MET A 354 -27.61 -11.68 6.56
C MET A 354 -29.11 -11.96 6.59
N VAL A 355 -29.82 -11.49 5.57
CA VAL A 355 -31.28 -11.60 5.44
C VAL A 355 -31.61 -12.51 4.28
N HIS A 356 -32.21 -13.64 4.60
CA HIS A 356 -32.53 -14.68 3.63
C HIS A 356 -33.80 -14.36 2.84
N HIS A 357 -33.80 -14.73 1.57
CA HIS A 357 -35.03 -14.88 0.79
C HIS A 357 -35.87 -16.05 1.33
N ASP A 358 -35.22 -17.17 1.60
CA ASP A 358 -35.81 -18.41 2.07
C ASP A 358 -34.92 -19.00 3.20
N PRO A 359 -35.29 -18.82 4.47
CA PRO A 359 -34.49 -19.28 5.60
C PRO A 359 -34.53 -20.80 5.81
N GLU A 360 -35.48 -21.51 5.21
CA GLU A 360 -35.58 -22.96 5.30
C GLU A 360 -34.62 -23.66 4.33
N ASN A 361 -34.30 -23.01 3.20
CA ASN A 361 -33.51 -23.58 2.11
C ASN A 361 -32.12 -22.95 1.95
N ARG A 362 -31.41 -22.74 3.06
CA ARG A 362 -30.10 -22.05 3.08
C ARG A 362 -28.95 -22.85 2.47
N THR A 363 -28.98 -24.18 2.41
CA THR A 363 -27.81 -24.98 1.98
C THR A 363 -27.98 -25.71 0.65
N VAL A 364 -29.15 -25.59 0.02
CA VAL A 364 -29.54 -26.43 -1.12
C VAL A 364 -29.85 -25.62 -2.37
N ASN A 365 -29.70 -26.29 -3.51
CA ASN A 365 -30.21 -25.88 -4.82
C ASN A 365 -30.14 -24.37 -5.12
N ARG A 366 -28.96 -23.92 -5.57
CA ARG A 366 -28.73 -22.54 -6.04
C ARG A 366 -29.81 -22.04 -6.99
N ASP A 367 -30.47 -22.87 -7.80
CA ASP A 367 -31.36 -22.37 -8.86
C ASP A 367 -32.84 -22.30 -8.46
N ALA A 368 -33.22 -22.81 -7.28
CA ALA A 368 -34.61 -22.81 -6.82
C ALA A 368 -34.94 -21.73 -5.77
N PHE A 369 -33.98 -21.33 -4.94
CA PHE A 369 -34.22 -20.49 -3.76
C PHE A 369 -33.46 -19.17 -3.84
N LYS A 370 -33.81 -18.35 -4.84
CA LYS A 370 -33.19 -17.05 -5.07
C LYS A 370 -34.20 -16.03 -5.56
N GLU A 371 -33.97 -14.78 -5.21
CA GLU A 371 -34.80 -13.65 -5.59
C GLU A 371 -33.91 -12.42 -5.86
N LYS A 372 -34.45 -11.41 -6.52
CA LYS A 372 -33.79 -10.13 -6.75
C LYS A 372 -33.46 -9.46 -5.41
N PRO A 373 -32.24 -8.92 -5.22
CA PRO A 373 -31.87 -8.21 -3.99
C PRO A 373 -32.88 -7.15 -3.57
N ALA A 374 -33.40 -6.36 -4.53
CA ALA A 374 -34.44 -5.38 -4.30
C ALA A 374 -35.73 -5.99 -3.69
N ASN A 375 -36.17 -7.15 -4.20
CA ASN A 375 -37.34 -7.85 -3.68
C ASN A 375 -37.08 -8.49 -2.31
N ILE A 376 -35.88 -9.03 -2.06
CA ILE A 376 -35.50 -9.53 -0.72
C ILE A 376 -35.56 -8.38 0.29
N ALA A 377 -35.02 -7.20 -0.08
CA ALA A 377 -35.07 -6.02 0.77
C ALA A 377 -36.50 -5.55 1.03
N LYS A 378 -37.37 -5.51 0.01
CA LYS A 378 -38.79 -5.15 0.16
C LYS A 378 -39.55 -6.10 1.06
N ASN A 379 -39.43 -7.40 0.80
CA ASN A 379 -40.15 -8.44 1.54
C ASN A 379 -39.72 -8.50 3.01
N ASN A 380 -38.51 -8.04 3.32
CA ASN A 380 -37.97 -7.95 4.69
C ASN A 380 -37.93 -6.51 5.23
N GLN A 381 -38.50 -5.56 4.49
CA GLN A 381 -38.64 -4.14 4.86
C GLN A 381 -37.32 -3.48 5.27
N LEU A 382 -36.23 -3.82 4.57
CA LEU A 382 -34.89 -3.30 4.84
C LEU A 382 -34.73 -1.88 4.30
N VAL A 383 -34.25 -0.99 5.16
CA VAL A 383 -33.92 0.40 4.79
C VAL A 383 -32.73 0.43 3.83
N PHE A 384 -31.66 -0.26 4.21
CA PHE A 384 -30.45 -0.42 3.41
C PHE A 384 -30.07 -1.90 3.32
N SER A 385 -29.66 -2.33 2.13
CA SER A 385 -29.02 -3.64 1.97
C SER A 385 -28.01 -3.65 0.82
N MET A 386 -27.12 -4.62 0.88
CA MET A 386 -26.17 -4.91 -0.18
C MET A 386 -25.97 -6.42 -0.39
N ASP A 387 -25.29 -6.79 -1.47
CA ASP A 387 -24.89 -8.18 -1.72
C ASP A 387 -23.93 -8.74 -0.65
N GLY A 388 -23.84 -10.08 -0.60
CA GLY A 388 -22.98 -10.81 0.35
C GLY A 388 -21.85 -11.57 -0.33
N ASP A 389 -21.63 -12.82 0.09
CA ASP A 389 -20.56 -13.69 -0.42
C ASP A 389 -20.99 -14.65 -1.55
N TYR A 390 -22.29 -14.66 -1.86
CA TYR A 390 -22.93 -15.50 -2.88
C TYR A 390 -22.56 -17.00 -2.76
N TYR A 391 -22.45 -17.53 -1.52
CA TYR A 391 -21.89 -18.86 -1.26
C TYR A 391 -22.57 -20.03 -1.97
N LEU A 392 -23.88 -19.95 -2.26
CA LEU A 392 -24.59 -21.03 -2.96
C LEU A 392 -24.03 -21.29 -4.37
N TYR A 393 -23.35 -20.31 -4.98
CA TYR A 393 -22.58 -20.58 -6.19
C TYR A 393 -21.51 -21.66 -5.94
N ARG A 394 -20.73 -21.53 -4.85
CA ARG A 394 -19.68 -22.49 -4.49
C ARG A 394 -20.27 -23.83 -4.06
N VAL A 395 -21.41 -23.85 -3.35
CA VAL A 395 -22.15 -25.08 -3.03
C VAL A 395 -22.54 -25.84 -4.31
N SER A 396 -23.04 -25.14 -5.32
CA SER A 396 -23.38 -25.75 -6.62
C SER A 396 -22.15 -26.34 -7.32
N MET A 397 -21.03 -25.62 -7.30
CA MET A 397 -19.77 -26.10 -7.89
C MET A 397 -19.23 -27.36 -7.20
N ALA A 398 -19.41 -27.47 -5.88
CA ALA A 398 -18.93 -28.60 -5.09
C ALA A 398 -19.65 -29.92 -5.41
N LYS A 399 -20.88 -29.90 -5.95
CA LYS A 399 -21.64 -31.12 -6.30
C LYS A 399 -20.90 -32.05 -7.27
N ASN A 400 -20.13 -31.47 -8.20
CA ASN A 400 -19.44 -32.20 -9.25
C ASN A 400 -17.91 -32.13 -9.10
N ARG A 401 -17.40 -31.63 -7.96
CA ARG A 401 -15.97 -31.38 -7.74
C ARG A 401 -15.59 -31.73 -6.30
N THR A 402 -15.09 -32.94 -6.11
CA THR A 402 -14.62 -33.42 -4.81
C THR A 402 -13.57 -32.46 -4.24
N GLY A 403 -13.77 -32.00 -3.00
CA GLY A 403 -12.86 -31.09 -2.31
C GLY A 403 -12.90 -29.63 -2.77
N TYR A 404 -13.93 -29.22 -3.52
CA TYR A 404 -14.13 -27.80 -3.87
C TYR A 404 -14.49 -26.99 -2.61
N PRO A 405 -13.76 -25.91 -2.30
CA PRO A 405 -13.99 -25.15 -1.07
C PRO A 405 -15.24 -24.28 -1.17
N ILE A 406 -15.98 -24.20 -0.06
CA ILE A 406 -17.17 -23.37 0.08
C ILE A 406 -16.87 -22.14 0.96
N GLY A 407 -15.97 -22.30 1.94
CA GLY A 407 -15.68 -21.34 2.99
C GLY A 407 -16.31 -21.75 4.32
N VAL A 408 -16.06 -20.94 5.34
CA VAL A 408 -16.75 -20.99 6.64
C VAL A 408 -17.96 -20.07 6.54
N ILE A 409 -19.16 -20.63 6.68
CA ILE A 409 -20.42 -19.91 6.49
C ILE A 409 -21.28 -20.13 7.73
N ILE A 410 -21.58 -19.05 8.44
CA ILE A 410 -22.48 -19.04 9.61
C ILE A 410 -23.60 -18.06 9.33
N ARG A 411 -24.85 -18.44 9.65
CA ARG A 411 -26.03 -17.57 9.52
C ARG A 411 -26.89 -17.69 10.76
N ASP A 412 -27.18 -16.58 11.42
CA ASP A 412 -27.96 -16.55 12.66
C ASP A 412 -27.41 -17.52 13.75
N GLY A 413 -26.09 -17.68 13.81
CA GLY A 413 -25.39 -18.60 14.72
C GLY A 413 -25.33 -20.06 14.24
N ASP A 414 -26.05 -20.42 13.17
CA ASP A 414 -26.01 -21.76 12.60
C ASP A 414 -24.80 -21.95 11.68
N ILE A 415 -23.98 -22.97 11.94
CA ILE A 415 -22.90 -23.38 11.04
C ILE A 415 -23.52 -24.07 9.82
N LEU A 416 -23.52 -23.38 8.68
CA LEU A 416 -24.00 -23.94 7.41
C LEU A 416 -22.91 -24.73 6.69
N PHE A 417 -21.67 -24.23 6.72
CA PHE A 417 -20.52 -24.88 6.12
C PHE A 417 -19.26 -24.56 6.92
N ASP A 418 -18.44 -25.59 7.16
CA ASP A 418 -17.04 -25.43 7.55
C ASP A 418 -16.16 -26.17 6.52
N LYS A 419 -15.95 -25.51 5.37
CA LYS A 419 -15.19 -26.08 4.24
C LYS A 419 -14.21 -25.05 3.68
N PRO A 420 -13.19 -24.65 4.46
CA PRO A 420 -12.21 -23.68 4.03
C PRO A 420 -11.37 -24.22 2.86
N PRO A 421 -10.67 -23.34 2.12
CA PRO A 421 -9.72 -23.77 1.10
C PRO A 421 -8.54 -24.53 1.72
N ARG A 422 -7.90 -25.41 0.95
CA ARG A 422 -6.62 -26.01 1.35
C ARG A 422 -5.62 -24.91 1.71
N GLU A 423 -4.83 -25.15 2.75
CA GLU A 423 -3.75 -24.25 3.15
C GLU A 423 -2.80 -23.94 1.99
N GLY A 424 -2.34 -22.69 1.91
CA GLY A 424 -1.49 -22.21 0.83
C GLY A 424 -2.20 -22.02 -0.52
N ARG A 425 -3.53 -22.15 -0.62
CA ARG A 425 -4.26 -21.87 -1.86
C ARG A 425 -4.12 -20.41 -2.28
N GLU A 426 -3.53 -20.19 -3.45
CA GLU A 426 -3.35 -18.87 -4.05
C GLU A 426 -4.36 -18.62 -5.18
N ALA A 427 -5.62 -18.38 -4.83
CA ALA A 427 -6.67 -18.13 -5.82
C ALA A 427 -7.67 -17.07 -5.35
N TYR A 428 -8.24 -16.34 -6.31
CA TYR A 428 -9.28 -15.34 -6.07
C TYR A 428 -10.68 -15.94 -6.27
N PRO A 429 -11.64 -15.72 -5.35
CA PRO A 429 -11.46 -15.11 -4.03
C PRO A 429 -10.71 -16.06 -3.06
N PRO A 430 -9.98 -15.51 -2.06
CA PRO A 430 -9.24 -16.32 -1.09
C PRO A 430 -10.15 -17.15 -0.18
N LEU A 431 -11.40 -16.72 0.01
CA LEU A 431 -12.35 -17.21 1.01
C LEU A 431 -11.95 -16.81 2.44
N ASP A 432 -11.41 -15.60 2.57
CA ASP A 432 -11.29 -14.91 3.85
C ASP A 432 -12.68 -14.68 4.44
N MET A 433 -12.74 -14.49 5.76
CA MET A 433 -13.98 -14.42 6.52
C MET A 433 -14.28 -13.00 6.99
N LEU A 434 -15.55 -12.63 6.94
CA LEU A 434 -16.13 -11.46 7.58
C LEU A 434 -17.14 -11.94 8.62
N ALA A 435 -16.97 -11.52 9.86
CA ALA A 435 -17.86 -11.85 10.98
C ALA A 435 -18.62 -10.62 11.44
N LEU A 436 -19.93 -10.78 11.59
CA LEU A 436 -20.87 -9.77 12.09
C LEU A 436 -21.38 -10.18 13.47
N PHE A 437 -21.44 -9.22 14.39
CA PHE A 437 -21.82 -9.43 15.78
C PHE A 437 -23.07 -8.61 16.15
N GLU A 438 -23.87 -9.13 17.09
CA GLU A 438 -25.11 -8.46 17.56
C GLU A 438 -24.85 -7.09 18.22
N ASN A 439 -23.65 -6.87 18.78
CA ASN A 439 -23.24 -5.60 19.37
C ASN A 439 -22.83 -4.55 18.33
N GLY A 440 -22.96 -4.84 17.03
CA GLY A 440 -22.55 -3.97 15.93
C GLY A 440 -21.07 -4.07 15.57
N ASP A 441 -20.28 -4.95 16.19
CA ASP A 441 -18.89 -5.14 15.78
C ASP A 441 -18.78 -5.89 14.43
N MET A 442 -17.66 -5.69 13.76
CA MET A 442 -17.30 -6.33 12.50
C MET A 442 -15.83 -6.74 12.55
N GLN A 443 -15.55 -8.04 12.41
CA GLN A 443 -14.19 -8.56 12.42
C GLN A 443 -13.89 -9.36 11.16
N VAL A 444 -12.62 -9.42 10.77
CA VAL A 444 -12.19 -10.11 9.56
C VAL A 444 -11.06 -11.09 9.87
N PHE A 445 -11.07 -12.22 9.18
CA PHE A 445 -10.13 -13.33 9.39
C PHE A 445 -9.63 -13.86 8.04
N ARG A 446 -8.41 -14.39 7.99
CA ARG A 446 -7.90 -15.09 6.81
C ARG A 446 -8.62 -16.42 6.66
N ALA A 447 -8.67 -16.93 5.43
CA ALA A 447 -9.08 -18.31 5.22
C ALA A 447 -8.22 -19.27 6.06
N ASN A 448 -8.85 -20.24 6.74
CA ASN A 448 -8.25 -21.19 7.69
C ASN A 448 -7.72 -20.59 9.02
N GLU A 449 -7.92 -19.30 9.29
CA GLU A 449 -7.47 -18.71 10.57
C GLU A 449 -8.30 -19.19 11.76
N LYS A 450 -9.59 -19.48 11.53
CA LYS A 450 -10.56 -19.95 12.52
C LYS A 450 -11.50 -20.97 11.90
N THR A 451 -11.88 -21.98 12.69
CA THR A 451 -12.97 -22.93 12.39
C THR A 451 -14.33 -22.31 12.62
N ALA A 452 -15.39 -22.92 12.10
CA ALA A 452 -16.75 -22.43 12.33
C ALA A 452 -17.12 -22.44 13.82
N GLU A 453 -16.73 -23.48 14.56
CA GLU A 453 -17.00 -23.59 16.00
C GLU A 453 -16.28 -22.50 16.80
N GLU A 454 -15.03 -22.17 16.46
CA GLU A 454 -14.32 -21.06 17.11
C GLU A 454 -14.99 -19.71 16.82
N MET A 455 -15.51 -19.52 15.61
CA MET A 455 -16.24 -18.29 15.24
C MET A 455 -17.56 -18.16 16.02
N VAL A 456 -18.30 -19.26 16.18
CA VAL A 456 -19.50 -19.28 17.04
C VAL A 456 -19.12 -18.99 18.50
N ALA A 457 -18.02 -19.59 18.99
CA ALA A 457 -17.54 -19.35 20.36
C ALA A 457 -17.08 -17.90 20.59
N LEU A 458 -16.58 -17.22 19.56
CA LEU A 458 -16.30 -15.78 19.57
C LEU A 458 -17.57 -14.91 19.62
N GLY A 459 -18.75 -15.50 19.43
CA GLY A 459 -20.03 -14.80 19.41
C GLY A 459 -20.43 -14.25 18.04
N ALA A 460 -19.78 -14.71 16.96
CA ALA A 460 -20.16 -14.30 15.61
C ALA A 460 -21.57 -14.81 15.28
N ARG A 461 -22.45 -13.90 14.88
CA ARG A 461 -23.81 -14.24 14.44
C ARG A 461 -23.81 -14.70 12.99
N ASP A 462 -23.23 -13.89 12.11
CA ASP A 462 -23.10 -14.21 10.70
C ASP A 462 -21.63 -14.21 10.31
N VAL A 463 -21.21 -15.22 9.55
CA VAL A 463 -19.86 -15.29 8.96
C VAL A 463 -19.98 -15.52 7.46
N LEU A 464 -19.48 -14.55 6.70
CA LEU A 464 -19.40 -14.61 5.24
C LEU A 464 -18.01 -15.08 4.83
N ALA A 465 -17.89 -15.82 3.72
CA ALA A 465 -16.58 -16.22 3.17
C ALA A 465 -16.40 -15.80 1.71
N PHE A 466 -15.55 -14.79 1.47
CA PHE A 466 -15.22 -14.31 0.13
C PHE A 466 -13.85 -13.63 0.13
N GLY A 467 -13.83 -12.33 0.41
CA GLY A 467 -12.64 -11.55 0.58
C GLY A 467 -11.93 -11.15 -0.71
N PRO A 468 -10.67 -10.69 -0.60
CA PRO A 468 -9.89 -10.63 0.64
C PRO A 468 -10.51 -9.70 1.69
N TYR A 469 -10.17 -9.90 2.96
CA TYR A 469 -10.31 -8.78 3.89
C TYR A 469 -9.41 -7.64 3.42
N LEU A 470 -9.88 -6.40 3.53
CA LEU A 470 -9.21 -5.23 2.98
C LEU A 470 -8.39 -4.49 4.03
N ILE A 471 -8.95 -4.32 5.22
CA ILE A 471 -8.32 -3.65 6.36
C ILE A 471 -8.60 -4.49 7.60
N ARG A 472 -7.60 -4.66 8.45
CA ARG A 472 -7.75 -5.20 9.81
C ARG A 472 -6.90 -4.34 10.73
N ASP A 473 -7.46 -3.92 11.86
CA ASP A 473 -6.77 -3.10 12.86
C ASP A 473 -6.17 -1.81 12.29
N GLY A 474 -6.85 -1.21 11.30
CA GLY A 474 -6.39 0.00 10.61
C GLY A 474 -5.28 -0.22 9.58
N GLU A 475 -4.89 -1.47 9.32
CA GLU A 475 -3.84 -1.81 8.36
C GLU A 475 -4.41 -2.49 7.11
N MET A 476 -3.99 -2.03 5.92
CA MET A 476 -4.41 -2.64 4.67
C MET A 476 -3.79 -4.04 4.47
N ASN A 477 -4.60 -4.98 4.00
CA ASN A 477 -4.15 -6.31 3.60
C ASN A 477 -3.36 -6.27 2.28
N ALA A 478 -2.15 -6.82 2.24
CA ALA A 478 -1.34 -6.93 1.02
C ALA A 478 -1.84 -7.95 -0.03
N PHE A 479 -2.92 -8.71 0.23
CA PHE A 479 -3.41 -9.74 -0.71
C PHE A 479 -3.70 -9.19 -2.12
N HIS A 480 -4.17 -7.95 -2.24
CA HIS A 480 -4.45 -7.31 -3.54
C HIS A 480 -3.22 -7.14 -4.43
N GLU A 481 -2.01 -7.23 -3.86
CA GLU A 481 -0.74 -7.06 -4.59
C GLU A 481 -0.45 -8.27 -5.47
N ARG A 482 -1.06 -9.41 -5.15
CA ARG A 482 -0.90 -10.66 -5.88
C ARG A 482 -2.12 -11.01 -6.72
N LEU A 483 -3.33 -10.79 -6.21
CA LEU A 483 -4.60 -11.18 -6.85
C LEU A 483 -5.66 -10.08 -6.69
N GLY A 484 -6.54 -9.90 -7.67
CA GLY A 484 -7.59 -8.86 -7.61
C GLY A 484 -7.15 -7.48 -8.12
N ASN A 485 -6.02 -7.42 -8.84
CA ASN A 485 -5.43 -6.20 -9.41
C ASN A 485 -6.07 -5.73 -10.73
N THR A 486 -7.10 -6.40 -11.24
CA THR A 486 -7.82 -5.98 -12.46
C THR A 486 -9.01 -5.10 -12.12
N ASN A 487 -9.30 -4.15 -13.01
CA ASN A 487 -10.49 -3.30 -12.92
C ASN A 487 -11.74 -4.15 -13.12
N GLN A 488 -12.56 -4.23 -12.07
CA GLN A 488 -13.83 -4.95 -12.08
C GLN A 488 -14.88 -4.13 -11.31
N PRO A 489 -16.18 -4.39 -11.50
CA PRO A 489 -17.18 -3.89 -10.56
C PRO A 489 -16.92 -4.54 -9.19
N ARG A 490 -16.96 -3.75 -8.13
CA ARG A 490 -16.63 -4.19 -6.76
C ARG A 490 -17.74 -3.83 -5.79
N ALA A 491 -17.84 -4.63 -4.73
CA ALA A 491 -18.65 -4.36 -3.56
C ALA A 491 -17.78 -4.56 -2.32
N GLY A 492 -17.98 -3.75 -1.28
CA GLY A 492 -17.27 -3.91 -0.02
C GLY A 492 -17.98 -3.20 1.12
N ILE A 493 -17.61 -3.59 2.34
CA ILE A 493 -18.09 -2.99 3.59
C ILE A 493 -16.90 -2.67 4.49
N GLY A 494 -16.98 -1.54 5.20
CA GLY A 494 -16.00 -1.05 6.15
C GLY A 494 -16.66 -0.61 7.44
N MET A 495 -15.93 -0.69 8.55
CA MET A 495 -16.33 -0.22 9.86
C MET A 495 -15.22 0.67 10.43
N VAL A 496 -15.58 1.87 10.87
CA VAL A 496 -14.70 2.76 11.64
C VAL A 496 -14.63 2.24 13.08
N GLN A 497 -15.80 2.06 13.69
CA GLN A 497 -16.02 1.45 15.00
C GLN A 497 -17.47 0.95 15.08
N PRO A 498 -17.86 0.16 16.10
CA PRO A 498 -19.23 -0.31 16.23
C PRO A 498 -20.25 0.83 16.13
N GLY A 499 -21.20 0.67 15.22
CA GLY A 499 -22.23 1.66 14.91
C GLY A 499 -21.85 2.72 13.87
N HIS A 500 -20.65 2.71 13.29
CA HIS A 500 -20.25 3.57 12.16
C HIS A 500 -19.62 2.75 11.03
N TYR A 501 -20.36 2.63 9.94
CA TYR A 501 -19.99 1.80 8.80
C TYR A 501 -19.99 2.58 7.49
N PHE A 502 -19.27 2.05 6.53
CA PHE A 502 -19.35 2.44 5.13
C PHE A 502 -19.63 1.21 4.27
N ALA A 503 -20.48 1.37 3.25
CA ALA A 503 -20.64 0.38 2.19
C ALA A 503 -20.35 1.03 0.84
N VAL A 504 -19.58 0.33 0.00
CA VAL A 504 -19.11 0.87 -1.27
C VAL A 504 -19.47 -0.09 -2.40
N ILE A 505 -20.06 0.45 -3.46
CA ILE A 505 -20.13 -0.22 -4.76
C ILE A 505 -19.41 0.63 -5.80
N VAL A 506 -18.55 -0.02 -6.57
CA VAL A 506 -17.93 0.57 -7.74
C VAL A 506 -18.54 -0.06 -8.98
N GLU A 507 -19.18 0.75 -9.82
CA GLU A 507 -19.72 0.32 -11.11
C GLU A 507 -18.55 -0.01 -12.05
N GLY A 508 -18.73 -0.95 -12.97
CA GLY A 508 -17.65 -1.33 -13.89
C GLY A 508 -18.14 -2.08 -15.10
N ARG A 509 -17.26 -2.24 -16.10
CA ARG A 509 -17.58 -2.90 -17.39
C ARG A 509 -18.76 -2.24 -18.14
N ILE A 510 -18.97 -0.94 -17.91
CA ILE A 510 -20.01 -0.14 -18.57
C ILE A 510 -19.40 1.13 -19.16
N LYS A 511 -20.11 1.75 -20.11
CA LYS A 511 -19.67 3.03 -20.68
C LYS A 511 -19.63 4.09 -19.56
N GLY A 512 -18.45 4.67 -19.35
CA GLY A 512 -18.24 5.71 -18.34
C GLY A 512 -17.89 5.20 -16.94
N SER A 513 -17.81 3.87 -16.73
CA SER A 513 -17.29 3.26 -15.51
C SER A 513 -16.46 2.00 -15.79
N LEU A 514 -15.16 2.07 -15.54
CA LEU A 514 -14.24 0.96 -15.81
C LEU A 514 -14.26 -0.13 -14.73
N GLY A 515 -14.57 0.25 -13.49
CA GLY A 515 -14.35 -0.57 -12.31
C GLY A 515 -12.93 -0.40 -11.77
N VAL A 516 -12.64 -1.02 -10.63
CA VAL A 516 -11.39 -0.80 -9.90
C VAL A 516 -10.76 -2.12 -9.41
N PRO A 517 -9.44 -2.14 -9.15
CA PRO A 517 -8.82 -3.25 -8.44
C PRO A 517 -9.29 -3.27 -6.98
N THR A 518 -9.21 -4.44 -6.35
CA THR A 518 -9.58 -4.62 -4.94
C THR A 518 -8.80 -3.70 -3.99
N ARG A 519 -7.53 -3.39 -4.31
CA ARG A 519 -6.71 -2.41 -3.55
C ARG A 519 -7.38 -1.05 -3.44
N ARG A 520 -7.98 -0.56 -4.53
CA ARG A 520 -8.59 0.77 -4.54
C ARG A 520 -9.80 0.83 -3.61
N VAL A 521 -10.58 -0.24 -3.52
CA VAL A 521 -11.69 -0.35 -2.55
C VAL A 521 -11.15 -0.31 -1.12
N GLY A 522 -10.05 -1.02 -0.83
CA GLY A 522 -9.37 -0.94 0.47
C GLY A 522 -8.89 0.49 0.79
N GLN A 523 -8.28 1.17 -0.18
CA GLN A 523 -7.86 2.56 -0.01
C GLN A 523 -9.05 3.50 0.25
N MET A 524 -10.17 3.34 -0.47
CA MET A 524 -11.38 4.11 -0.20
C MET A 524 -11.83 3.94 1.26
N PHE A 525 -11.83 2.72 1.80
CA PHE A 525 -12.16 2.50 3.21
C PHE A 525 -11.14 3.10 4.19
N MET A 526 -9.84 3.07 3.85
CA MET A 526 -8.79 3.74 4.65
C MET A 526 -9.01 5.25 4.69
N ASP A 527 -9.29 5.87 3.54
CA ASP A 527 -9.54 7.32 3.43
C ASP A 527 -10.82 7.72 4.18
N LEU A 528 -11.78 6.80 4.28
CA LEU A 528 -13.00 6.94 5.09
C LEU A 528 -12.79 6.61 6.58
N GLY A 529 -11.56 6.26 6.99
CA GLY A 529 -11.20 6.01 8.39
C GLY A 529 -11.61 4.65 8.94
N CYS A 530 -11.93 3.67 8.08
CA CYS A 530 -12.32 2.35 8.54
C CYS A 530 -11.14 1.60 9.17
N ALA A 531 -11.34 1.09 10.39
CA ALA A 531 -10.37 0.20 11.05
C ALA A 531 -10.49 -1.26 10.57
N THR A 532 -11.67 -1.66 10.10
CA THR A 532 -11.92 -2.99 9.53
C THR A 532 -12.65 -2.85 8.20
N ALA A 533 -12.26 -3.60 7.17
CA ALA A 533 -12.97 -3.59 5.90
C ALA A 533 -12.84 -4.92 5.15
N PHE A 534 -13.80 -5.24 4.30
CA PHE A 534 -13.91 -6.51 3.60
C PHE A 534 -14.46 -6.36 2.18
N ASN A 535 -13.86 -7.10 1.24
CA ASN A 535 -14.34 -7.16 -0.14
C ASN A 535 -15.41 -8.26 -0.29
N LEU A 536 -16.55 -7.91 -0.87
CA LEU A 536 -17.70 -8.79 -1.12
C LEU A 536 -17.79 -9.22 -2.60
N ASP A 537 -18.77 -10.06 -2.95
CA ASP A 537 -18.91 -10.58 -4.32
C ASP A 537 -19.43 -9.53 -5.31
N GLY A 538 -18.49 -8.90 -6.01
CA GLY A 538 -18.79 -7.87 -7.01
C GLY A 538 -19.30 -8.38 -8.37
N GLY A 539 -19.12 -7.57 -9.41
CA GLY A 539 -19.58 -7.93 -10.76
C GLY A 539 -21.09 -7.85 -10.91
N TRP A 540 -21.73 -8.92 -11.38
CA TRP A 540 -23.17 -8.92 -11.68
C TRP A 540 -24.05 -9.22 -10.46
N THR A 541 -23.46 -9.60 -9.33
CA THR A 541 -24.14 -9.75 -8.03
C THR A 541 -24.20 -8.44 -7.27
N SER A 542 -23.32 -7.46 -7.56
CA SER A 542 -23.24 -6.24 -6.76
C SER A 542 -24.56 -5.45 -6.82
N ALA A 543 -25.16 -5.21 -5.66
CA ALA A 543 -26.47 -4.59 -5.58
C ALA A 543 -26.59 -3.75 -4.30
N MET A 544 -26.45 -2.43 -4.39
CA MET A 544 -26.76 -1.51 -3.30
C MET A 544 -28.24 -1.17 -3.41
N VAL A 545 -29.01 -1.52 -2.40
CA VAL A 545 -30.46 -1.34 -2.37
C VAL A 545 -30.83 -0.42 -1.23
N PHE A 546 -31.59 0.62 -1.54
CA PHE A 546 -32.09 1.58 -0.57
C PHE A 546 -33.60 1.74 -0.72
N MET A 547 -34.33 1.61 0.38
CA MET A 547 -35.80 1.68 0.41
C MET A 547 -36.45 0.81 -0.69
N GLY A 548 -35.92 -0.40 -0.88
CA GLY A 548 -36.42 -1.38 -1.85
C GLY A 548 -35.99 -1.17 -3.30
N LYS A 549 -35.18 -0.15 -3.62
CA LYS A 549 -34.71 0.11 -5.00
C LYS A 549 -33.21 -0.15 -5.15
N GLN A 550 -32.81 -0.87 -6.21
CA GLN A 550 -31.40 -0.97 -6.58
C GLN A 550 -30.89 0.38 -7.11
N LEU A 551 -29.71 0.80 -6.65
CA LEU A 551 -29.13 2.12 -6.99
C LEU A 551 -28.02 2.06 -8.04
N ASN A 552 -27.23 0.99 -8.06
CA ASN A 552 -26.07 0.86 -8.95
C ASN A 552 -26.45 0.28 -10.32
N GLN A 553 -25.73 0.74 -11.35
CA GLN A 553 -25.83 0.27 -12.73
C GLN A 553 -24.87 -0.90 -13.00
N LEU A 554 -25.36 -1.93 -13.68
CA LEU A 554 -24.58 -3.14 -14.00
C LEU A 554 -24.28 -3.32 -15.49
N ASP A 555 -25.08 -2.72 -16.35
CA ASP A 555 -24.94 -2.83 -17.81
C ASP A 555 -25.34 -1.53 -18.50
N LYS A 556 -25.41 -1.54 -19.83
CA LYS A 556 -25.77 -0.36 -20.66
C LYS A 556 -27.23 0.12 -20.50
N SER A 557 -28.07 -0.58 -19.74
CA SER A 557 -29.51 -0.31 -19.61
C SER A 557 -29.85 0.73 -18.53
N GLY A 558 -28.84 1.31 -17.88
CA GLY A 558 -29.01 2.21 -16.75
C GLY A 558 -29.26 1.46 -15.44
N VAL A 559 -29.70 2.19 -14.42
CA VAL A 559 -30.10 1.62 -13.12
C VAL A 559 -31.40 0.83 -13.30
N ARG A 560 -31.37 -0.46 -12.97
CA ARG A 560 -32.46 -1.43 -13.09
C ARG A 560 -32.32 -2.47 -11.98
N ASP A 561 -33.40 -3.18 -11.64
CA ASP A 561 -33.36 -4.35 -10.75
C ASP A 561 -32.81 -5.60 -11.47
N ASN A 562 -31.63 -5.45 -12.08
CA ASN A 562 -31.01 -6.44 -12.96
C ASN A 562 -29.82 -7.17 -12.32
N ALA A 563 -29.49 -6.89 -11.05
CA ALA A 563 -28.56 -7.73 -10.30
C ALA A 563 -28.97 -9.19 -10.36
N ARG A 564 -27.97 -10.08 -10.34
CA ARG A 564 -28.22 -11.52 -10.25
C ARG A 564 -29.11 -11.79 -9.04
N ILE A 565 -30.07 -12.69 -9.23
CA ILE A 565 -30.88 -13.22 -8.13
C ILE A 565 -29.95 -13.90 -7.12
N GLN A 566 -30.20 -13.69 -5.83
CA GLN A 566 -29.39 -14.17 -4.71
C GLN A 566 -30.29 -14.86 -3.68
N ASN A 567 -29.71 -15.68 -2.81
CA ASN A 567 -30.46 -16.32 -1.73
C ASN A 567 -30.60 -15.41 -0.50
N GLU A 568 -29.80 -14.35 -0.42
CA GLU A 568 -29.74 -13.46 0.73
C GLU A 568 -29.11 -12.12 0.34
N VAL A 569 -29.28 -11.13 1.22
CA VAL A 569 -28.62 -9.82 1.19
C VAL A 569 -28.10 -9.48 2.58
N MET A 570 -27.03 -8.71 2.68
CA MET A 570 -26.60 -8.12 3.95
C MET A 570 -27.39 -6.84 4.18
N GLY A 571 -28.13 -6.74 5.29
CA GLY A 571 -29.12 -5.69 5.51
C GLY A 571 -29.04 -5.04 6.89
N ILE A 572 -29.51 -3.79 6.96
CA ILE A 572 -29.63 -3.03 8.21
C ILE A 572 -30.87 -2.11 8.16
N GLY A 573 -31.48 -1.90 9.34
CA GLY A 573 -32.68 -1.08 9.48
C GLY A 573 -33.96 -1.75 9.02
N TYR A 574 -35.07 -1.33 9.62
CA TYR A 574 -36.40 -1.75 9.25
C TYR A 574 -37.30 -0.52 9.10
N ASN A 575 -38.06 -0.46 8.01
CA ASN A 575 -39.09 0.56 7.84
C ASN A 575 -40.28 -0.02 7.08
N GLU A 576 -41.48 0.14 7.63
CA GLU A 576 -42.68 -0.45 7.05
C GLU A 576 -43.08 0.13 5.68
N ASN A 577 -42.56 1.32 5.36
CA ASN A 577 -42.82 2.02 4.10
C ASN A 577 -41.88 1.61 2.95
N VAL A 578 -40.98 0.65 3.18
CA VAL A 578 -40.18 0.04 2.10
C VAL A 578 -41.12 -0.71 1.15
N LYS A 579 -41.09 -0.37 -0.15
CA LYS A 579 -42.04 -0.86 -1.18
C LYS A 579 -41.36 -1.29 -2.47
#